data_AF-A0AAC9IRN8-F1
#
_entry.id   AF-A0AAC9IRN8-F1
#
_cell.length_a   1.000
_cell.length_b   1.000
_cell.length_c   1.000
_cell.angle_alpha   90.00
_cell.angle_beta   90.00
_cell.angle_gamma   90.00
#
_symmetry.space_group_name_H-M   'P 1'
#
loop_
_entity.id
_entity.type
_entity.pdbx_description
1 polymer ?
#
loop_
_entity_poly.entity_id
_entity_poly.type
_entity_poly.pdbx_seq_one_letter_code
_entity_poly.pdbx_strand_id
1 'polypeptide(L)'
;MNTYFKQLESILTSNEFRDRLEQVNDNFPNLKQEHLIRDVILSMYNQQNTPSYRAFSEHPRRWELSYETKAKKKIGRVDLSFNKAGELDGAYKIELKFFFTKDIKNGRDSSVEKNFIKKECDLLMIIVQEFLDVEAKVAYDQTWGIDTNLLRYQLGANAREKQIFLKSKAKFKSLEEQFECVENGQMHDMIVVEVRKPYKTRYTFCFLERVK
;
A
#
# COMPACT_ATOMS: atom_id res chain seq x y z
N MET A 1 10.96 0.88 -18.85
CA MET A 1 10.37 1.43 -17.62
C MET A 1 8.88 1.57 -17.84
N ASN A 2 8.07 0.83 -17.08
CA ASN A 2 6.62 0.72 -17.27
C ASN A 2 5.92 2.09 -17.09
N THR A 3 5.00 2.44 -17.99
CA THR A 3 4.25 3.71 -17.92
C THR A 3 3.37 3.80 -16.68
N TYR A 4 2.84 2.67 -16.20
CA TYR A 4 1.91 2.65 -15.06
C TYR A 4 2.58 2.96 -13.72
N PHE A 5 3.78 2.42 -13.47
CA PHE A 5 4.52 2.73 -12.24
C PHE A 5 4.89 4.21 -12.16
N LYS A 6 5.35 4.81 -13.28
CA LYS A 6 5.66 6.25 -13.32
C LYS A 6 4.46 7.13 -13.00
N GLN A 7 3.26 6.75 -13.46
CA GLN A 7 2.04 7.48 -13.13
C GLN A 7 1.70 7.36 -11.65
N LEU A 8 1.82 6.16 -11.08
CA LEU A 8 1.64 5.93 -9.65
C LEU A 8 2.65 6.74 -8.81
N GLU A 9 3.93 6.69 -9.18
CA GLU A 9 4.99 7.47 -8.55
C GLU A 9 4.69 8.97 -8.61
N SER A 10 4.24 9.49 -9.76
CA SER A 10 3.83 10.88 -9.91
C SER A 10 2.65 11.25 -9.01
N ILE A 11 1.70 10.34 -8.79
CA ILE A 11 0.60 10.56 -7.84
C ILE A 11 1.17 10.63 -6.42
N LEU A 12 1.92 9.62 -6.00
CA LEU A 12 2.40 9.48 -4.61
C LEU A 12 3.39 10.57 -4.19
N THR A 13 4.10 11.17 -5.14
CA THR A 13 5.04 12.27 -4.90
C THR A 13 4.40 13.66 -5.00
N SER A 14 3.12 13.75 -5.37
CA SER A 14 2.43 15.03 -5.53
C SER A 14 2.02 15.66 -4.19
N ASN A 15 1.99 16.99 -4.14
CA ASN A 15 1.44 17.72 -2.98
C ASN A 15 -0.04 17.41 -2.77
N GLU A 16 -0.81 17.25 -3.85
CA GLU A 16 -2.23 16.92 -3.76
C GLU A 16 -2.46 15.56 -3.08
N PHE A 17 -1.64 14.55 -3.39
CA PHE A 17 -1.73 13.26 -2.71
C PHE A 17 -1.42 13.39 -1.23
N ARG A 18 -0.39 14.17 -0.88
CA ARG A 18 -0.05 14.46 0.52
C ARG A 18 -1.20 15.12 1.27
N ASP A 19 -1.85 16.12 0.68
CA ASP A 19 -2.98 16.83 1.29
C ASP A 19 -4.18 15.89 1.49
N ARG A 20 -4.49 15.04 0.50
CA ARG A 20 -5.55 14.03 0.62
C ARG A 20 -5.20 12.93 1.63
N LEU A 21 -3.93 12.52 1.71
CA LEU A 21 -3.47 11.57 2.73
C LEU A 21 -3.56 12.17 4.14
N GLU A 22 -3.30 13.47 4.30
CA GLU A 22 -3.52 14.17 5.56
C GLU A 22 -5.00 14.19 5.95
N GLN A 23 -5.90 14.42 5.00
CA GLN A 23 -7.35 14.29 5.24
C GLN A 23 -7.74 12.87 5.64
N VAL A 24 -7.19 11.84 4.99
CA VAL A 24 -7.41 10.44 5.39
C VAL A 24 -6.93 10.21 6.82
N ASN A 25 -5.74 10.71 7.17
CA ASN A 25 -5.19 10.54 8.51
C ASN A 25 -6.01 11.26 9.57
N ASP A 26 -6.42 12.50 9.31
CA ASP A 26 -7.17 13.35 10.24
C ASP A 26 -8.58 12.82 10.51
N ASN A 27 -9.26 12.33 9.47
CA ASN A 27 -10.64 11.84 9.59
C ASN A 27 -10.73 10.38 10.06
N PHE A 28 -9.70 9.56 9.82
CA PHE A 28 -9.72 8.12 10.16
C PHE A 28 -8.48 7.68 10.98
N PRO A 29 -8.11 8.39 12.07
CA PRO A 29 -6.86 8.16 12.80
C PRO A 29 -6.80 6.83 13.58
N ASN A 30 -7.95 6.23 13.83
CA ASN A 30 -8.11 4.99 14.60
C ASN A 30 -8.38 3.74 13.73
N LEU A 31 -8.26 3.85 12.40
CA LEU A 31 -8.47 2.74 11.47
C LEU A 31 -7.19 2.36 10.71
N LYS A 32 -7.16 1.13 10.18
CA LYS A 32 -6.24 0.79 9.09
C LYS A 32 -6.71 1.50 7.83
N GLN A 33 -5.81 2.25 7.20
CA GLN A 33 -6.18 3.17 6.12
C GLN A 33 -5.93 2.60 4.71
N GLU A 34 -5.66 1.30 4.58
CA GLU A 34 -5.37 0.63 3.30
C GLU A 34 -6.37 0.99 2.19
N HIS A 35 -7.66 0.78 2.44
CA HIS A 35 -8.71 1.04 1.46
C HIS A 35 -8.91 2.54 1.19
N LEU A 36 -8.73 3.40 2.19
CA LEU A 36 -8.87 4.84 2.04
C LEU A 36 -7.74 5.41 1.16
N ILE A 37 -6.50 4.96 1.39
CA ILE A 37 -5.35 5.35 0.57
C ILE A 37 -5.50 4.81 -0.85
N ARG A 38 -5.94 3.56 -1.03
CA ARG A 38 -6.27 2.99 -2.35
C ARG A 38 -7.25 3.89 -3.11
N ASP A 39 -8.33 4.31 -2.45
CA ASP A 39 -9.39 5.09 -3.09
C ASP A 39 -8.90 6.50 -3.46
N VAL A 40 -8.01 7.10 -2.66
CA VAL A 40 -7.30 8.34 -3.03
C VAL A 40 -6.47 8.14 -4.30
N ILE A 41 -5.62 7.10 -4.35
CA ILE A 41 -4.78 6.80 -5.52
C ILE A 41 -5.66 6.59 -6.77
N LEU A 42 -6.71 5.78 -6.64
CA LEU A 42 -7.67 5.50 -7.71
C LEU A 42 -8.32 6.78 -8.24
N SER A 43 -8.84 7.62 -7.34
CA SER A 43 -9.52 8.86 -7.68
C SER A 43 -8.58 9.81 -8.41
N MET A 44 -7.35 9.98 -7.89
CA MET A 44 -6.34 10.84 -8.52
C MET A 44 -5.91 10.30 -9.88
N TYR A 45 -5.68 9.00 -10.01
CA TYR A 45 -5.37 8.40 -11.31
C TYR A 45 -6.46 8.69 -12.34
N ASN A 46 -7.73 8.51 -11.96
CA ASN A 46 -8.86 8.76 -12.85
C ASN A 46 -9.08 10.23 -13.19
N GLN A 47 -8.65 11.16 -12.35
CA GLN A 47 -8.68 12.60 -12.63
C GLN A 47 -7.56 13.03 -13.59
N GLN A 48 -6.40 12.37 -13.53
CA GLN A 48 -5.23 12.70 -14.33
C GLN A 48 -5.18 12.00 -15.70
N ASN A 49 -6.05 11.01 -15.94
CA ASN A 49 -6.04 10.20 -17.15
C ASN A 49 -7.29 10.40 -18.01
N THR A 50 -7.14 10.16 -19.31
CA THR A 50 -8.25 10.21 -20.28
C THR A 50 -9.21 9.04 -20.08
N PRO A 51 -10.45 9.09 -20.60
CA PRO A 51 -11.40 7.97 -20.51
C PRO A 51 -10.89 6.63 -21.06
N SER A 52 -9.86 6.65 -21.92
CA SER A 52 -9.18 5.47 -22.45
C SER A 52 -8.32 4.74 -21.42
N TYR A 53 -8.00 5.36 -20.28
CA TYR A 53 -7.28 4.77 -19.17
C TYR A 53 -8.04 4.97 -17.87
N ARG A 54 -8.24 3.90 -17.10
CA ARG A 54 -9.05 3.97 -15.89
C ARG A 54 -8.53 3.05 -14.80
N ALA A 55 -8.48 3.58 -13.59
CA ALA A 55 -8.25 2.83 -12.38
C ALA A 55 -9.56 2.27 -11.81
N PHE A 56 -9.50 1.02 -11.35
CA PHE A 56 -10.60 0.36 -10.68
C PHE A 56 -10.11 -0.31 -9.40
N SER A 57 -10.93 -0.24 -8.34
CA SER A 57 -10.78 -1.13 -7.20
C SER A 57 -11.53 -2.43 -7.50
N GLU A 58 -11.13 -3.52 -6.85
CA GLU A 58 -11.87 -4.79 -6.91
C GLU A 58 -12.03 -5.36 -8.34
N HIS A 59 -11.10 -5.02 -9.25
CA HIS A 59 -11.14 -5.49 -10.64
C HIS A 59 -10.92 -7.00 -10.69
N PRO A 60 -11.61 -7.74 -11.58
CA PRO A 60 -11.39 -9.19 -11.74
C PRO A 60 -9.91 -9.51 -11.99
N ARG A 61 -9.34 -10.44 -11.21
CA ARG A 61 -7.92 -10.83 -11.37
C ARG A 61 -7.70 -11.66 -12.63
N ARG A 62 -8.61 -12.62 -12.87
CA ARG A 62 -8.66 -13.43 -14.08
C ARG A 62 -10.10 -13.79 -14.42
N TRP A 63 -10.31 -14.06 -15.70
CA TRP A 63 -11.53 -14.62 -16.22
C TRP A 63 -11.28 -16.08 -16.61
N GLU A 64 -12.07 -17.00 -16.09
CA GLU A 64 -12.08 -18.38 -16.55
C GLU A 64 -13.33 -18.67 -17.36
N LEU A 65 -13.21 -19.43 -18.44
CA LEU A 65 -14.40 -19.95 -19.11
C LEU A 65 -14.98 -21.08 -18.26
N SER A 66 -16.24 -20.95 -17.83
CA SER A 66 -16.98 -22.07 -17.28
C SER A 66 -17.26 -23.07 -18.40
N TYR A 67 -16.78 -24.30 -18.26
CA TYR A 67 -17.04 -25.37 -19.23
C TYR A 67 -18.54 -25.71 -19.33
N GLU A 68 -19.28 -25.60 -18.23
CA GLU A 68 -20.71 -25.90 -18.16
C GLU A 68 -21.59 -24.82 -18.81
N THR A 69 -21.27 -23.54 -18.55
CA THR A 69 -22.13 -22.42 -18.97
C THR A 69 -21.58 -21.65 -20.16
N LYS A 70 -20.36 -21.95 -20.61
CA LYS A 70 -19.55 -21.15 -21.56
C LYS A 70 -19.39 -19.67 -21.16
N ALA A 71 -19.76 -19.30 -19.94
CA ALA A 71 -19.65 -17.93 -19.44
C ALA A 71 -18.29 -17.69 -18.77
N LYS A 72 -17.77 -16.47 -18.86
CA LYS A 72 -16.56 -16.06 -18.14
C LYS A 72 -16.88 -15.89 -16.64
N LYS A 73 -16.31 -16.75 -15.79
CA LYS A 73 -16.36 -16.68 -14.32
C LYS A 73 -15.19 -15.82 -13.80
N LYS A 74 -15.50 -14.88 -12.91
CA LYS A 74 -14.51 -14.05 -12.21
C LYS A 74 -13.82 -14.86 -11.12
N ILE A 75 -12.50 -14.88 -11.09
CA ILE A 75 -11.74 -15.57 -10.03
C ILE A 75 -10.91 -14.57 -9.26
N GLY A 76 -11.43 -14.21 -8.09
CA GLY A 76 -10.85 -13.23 -7.22
C GLY A 76 -10.84 -11.82 -7.82
N ARG A 77 -10.38 -10.88 -7.00
CA ARG A 77 -10.31 -9.46 -7.32
C ARG A 77 -8.98 -8.90 -6.88
N VAL A 78 -8.40 -8.02 -7.68
CA VAL A 78 -7.19 -7.28 -7.32
C VAL A 78 -7.57 -6.03 -6.54
N ASP A 79 -6.71 -5.61 -5.63
CA ASP A 79 -7.00 -4.48 -4.75
C ASP A 79 -7.17 -3.20 -5.59
N LEU A 80 -6.26 -2.97 -6.54
CA LEU A 80 -6.28 -1.86 -7.50
C LEU A 80 -5.82 -2.35 -8.87
N SER A 81 -6.39 -1.81 -9.94
CA SER A 81 -5.88 -2.03 -11.29
C SER A 81 -5.88 -0.75 -12.10
N PHE A 82 -4.90 -0.61 -13.00
CA PHE A 82 -4.94 0.39 -14.07
C PHE A 82 -5.20 -0.31 -15.40
N ASN A 83 -6.23 0.15 -16.10
CA ASN A 83 -6.74 -0.50 -17.29
C ASN A 83 -6.70 0.45 -18.46
N LYS A 84 -6.47 -0.11 -19.65
CA LYS A 84 -6.70 0.56 -20.91
C LYS A 84 -8.00 0.05 -21.54
N ALA A 85 -8.81 0.96 -22.06
CA ALA A 85 -10.07 0.62 -22.71
C ALA A 85 -9.84 -0.34 -23.89
N GLY A 86 -10.65 -1.39 -23.95
CA GLY A 86 -10.53 -2.44 -24.99
C GLY A 86 -9.53 -3.55 -24.67
N GLU A 87 -8.69 -3.41 -23.64
CA GLU A 87 -7.70 -4.43 -23.24
C GLU A 87 -8.19 -5.20 -22.00
N LEU A 88 -8.91 -6.31 -22.23
CA LEU A 88 -9.53 -7.10 -21.16
C LEU A 88 -8.51 -7.82 -20.26
N ASP A 89 -7.38 -8.25 -20.83
CA ASP A 89 -6.34 -9.02 -20.12
C ASP A 89 -5.04 -8.20 -19.89
N GLY A 90 -5.02 -6.93 -20.31
CA GLY A 90 -3.87 -6.02 -20.21
C GLY A 90 -3.86 -5.13 -18.96
N ALA A 91 -4.71 -5.41 -17.98
CA ALA A 91 -4.77 -4.63 -16.75
C ALA A 91 -3.46 -4.73 -15.96
N TYR A 92 -2.94 -3.59 -15.51
CA TYR A 92 -1.83 -3.53 -14.56
C TYR A 92 -2.38 -3.72 -13.15
N LYS A 93 -2.11 -4.89 -12.56
CA LYS A 93 -2.69 -5.39 -11.31
C LYS A 93 -1.79 -5.00 -10.13
N ILE A 94 -2.36 -4.27 -9.17
CA ILE A 94 -1.68 -3.79 -7.99
C ILE A 94 -2.34 -4.41 -6.75
N GLU A 95 -1.52 -5.03 -5.91
CA GLU A 95 -1.93 -5.53 -4.59
C GLU A 95 -1.38 -4.60 -3.52
N LEU A 96 -2.22 -4.23 -2.55
CA LEU A 96 -1.84 -3.32 -1.47
C LEU A 96 -1.75 -4.10 -0.16
N LYS A 97 -0.76 -3.80 0.68
CA LYS A 97 -0.70 -4.32 2.05
C LYS A 97 -0.36 -3.21 3.01
N PHE A 98 -1.18 -3.03 4.03
CA PHE A 98 -0.97 -2.03 5.07
C PHE A 98 -0.44 -2.66 6.34
N PHE A 99 0.69 -2.14 6.80
CA PHE A 99 1.39 -2.59 7.99
C PHE A 99 1.62 -1.44 8.96
N PHE A 100 1.59 -1.77 10.24
CA PHE A 100 2.25 -0.97 11.26
C PHE A 100 3.69 -1.45 11.43
N THR A 101 4.52 -0.64 12.08
CA THR A 101 5.95 -0.93 12.24
C THR A 101 6.25 -2.28 12.95
N LYS A 102 5.40 -2.79 13.86
CA LYS A 102 5.58 -4.14 14.45
C LYS A 102 5.16 -5.29 13.55
N ASP A 103 4.31 -5.07 12.54
CA ASP A 103 3.93 -6.12 11.60
C ASP A 103 5.16 -6.57 10.79
N ILE A 104 6.01 -5.60 10.41
CA ILE A 104 7.32 -5.83 9.79
C ILE A 104 8.28 -6.57 10.73
N LYS A 105 8.24 -6.28 12.04
CA LYS A 105 9.15 -6.89 13.03
C LYS A 105 9.00 -8.41 13.15
N ASN A 106 7.80 -8.93 12.95
CA ASN A 106 7.49 -10.33 13.25
C ASN A 106 7.74 -11.29 12.08
N GLY A 107 8.32 -10.84 10.96
CA GLY A 107 8.68 -11.71 9.83
C GLY A 107 7.49 -12.50 9.28
N ARG A 108 6.26 -11.98 9.44
CA ARG A 108 5.02 -12.71 9.13
C ARG A 108 4.75 -12.83 7.63
N ASP A 109 5.68 -12.44 6.77
CA ASP A 109 5.39 -12.15 5.39
C ASP A 109 5.65 -13.33 4.46
N SER A 110 4.66 -14.23 4.47
CA SER A 110 4.21 -14.84 3.20
C SER A 110 3.61 -13.81 2.24
N SER A 111 3.77 -12.49 2.46
CA SER A 111 3.07 -11.46 1.67
C SER A 111 3.54 -11.46 0.23
N VAL A 112 4.83 -11.64 -0.02
CA VAL A 112 5.39 -11.72 -1.38
C VAL A 112 4.91 -13.00 -2.06
N GLU A 113 5.10 -14.15 -1.43
CA GLU A 113 4.66 -15.42 -2.03
C GLU A 113 3.14 -15.47 -2.25
N LYS A 114 2.35 -15.06 -1.26
CA LYS A 114 0.88 -15.09 -1.31
C LYS A 114 0.30 -13.97 -2.17
N ASN A 115 0.78 -12.74 -2.04
CA ASN A 115 0.16 -11.58 -2.68
C ASN A 115 0.85 -11.11 -3.95
N PHE A 116 2.09 -11.49 -4.22
CA PHE A 116 2.78 -11.16 -5.47
C PHE A 116 2.89 -12.37 -6.41
N ILE A 117 3.41 -13.49 -5.90
CA ILE A 117 3.63 -14.70 -6.72
C ILE A 117 2.31 -15.43 -7.00
N LYS A 118 1.63 -15.95 -5.97
CA LYS A 118 0.39 -16.74 -6.12
C LYS A 118 -0.78 -15.94 -6.69
N LYS A 119 -0.81 -14.63 -6.46
CA LYS A 119 -1.85 -13.74 -6.98
C LYS A 119 -1.52 -13.16 -8.36
N GLU A 120 -0.33 -13.43 -8.90
CA GLU A 120 0.08 -13.00 -10.24
C GLU A 120 -0.19 -11.51 -10.49
N CYS A 121 0.14 -10.65 -9.52
CA CYS A 121 0.02 -9.21 -9.72
C CYS A 121 1.28 -8.64 -10.41
N ASP A 122 1.11 -7.46 -11.00
CA ASP A 122 2.19 -6.73 -11.66
C ASP A 122 2.95 -5.87 -10.65
N LEU A 123 2.30 -5.42 -9.57
CA LEU A 123 2.91 -4.63 -8.49
C LEU A 123 2.39 -5.06 -7.12
N LEU A 124 3.29 -5.32 -6.18
CA LEU A 124 2.98 -5.34 -4.76
C LEU A 124 3.41 -4.00 -4.15
N MET A 125 2.46 -3.29 -3.56
CA MET A 125 2.68 -2.06 -2.82
C MET A 125 2.47 -2.32 -1.33
N ILE A 126 3.51 -2.07 -0.53
CA ILE A 126 3.45 -2.16 0.92
C ILE A 126 3.45 -0.75 1.50
N ILE A 127 2.48 -0.47 2.36
CA ILE A 127 2.31 0.81 3.05
C ILE A 127 2.61 0.58 4.52
N VAL A 128 3.65 1.24 5.03
CA VAL A 128 4.03 1.16 6.45
C VAL A 128 3.68 2.48 7.13
N GLN A 129 2.79 2.42 8.12
CA GLN A 129 2.42 3.58 8.93
C GLN A 129 3.19 3.61 10.27
N GLU A 130 3.80 4.75 10.55
CA GLU A 130 4.54 5.04 11.76
C GLU A 130 3.98 6.31 12.42
N PHE A 131 3.60 6.22 13.70
CA PHE A 131 3.28 7.41 14.49
C PHE A 131 4.57 8.04 14.99
N LEU A 132 4.87 9.24 14.52
CA LEU A 132 6.08 9.97 14.89
C LEU A 132 5.90 10.74 16.21
N ASP A 133 4.66 11.04 16.56
CA ASP A 133 4.29 11.72 17.81
C ASP A 133 3.32 10.85 18.62
N VAL A 134 3.91 9.93 19.41
CA VAL A 134 3.16 8.97 20.21
C VAL A 134 2.45 9.66 21.38
N GLU A 135 3.04 10.70 21.95
CA GLU A 135 2.43 11.46 23.05
C GLU A 135 1.17 12.18 22.57
N ALA A 136 1.23 12.85 21.41
CA ALA A 136 0.06 13.48 20.81
C ALA A 136 -1.03 12.45 20.45
N LYS A 137 -0.65 11.26 19.96
CA LYS A 137 -1.60 10.16 19.73
C LYS A 137 -2.31 9.73 21.01
N VAL A 138 -1.57 9.51 22.09
CA VAL A 138 -2.12 9.11 23.40
C VAL A 138 -3.08 10.19 23.92
N ALA A 139 -2.67 11.45 23.87
CA ALA A 139 -3.50 12.57 24.29
C ALA A 139 -4.79 12.68 23.44
N TYR A 140 -4.68 12.50 22.11
CA TYR A 140 -5.83 12.47 21.21
C TYR A 140 -6.81 11.34 21.58
N ASP A 141 -6.29 10.12 21.77
CA ASP A 141 -7.13 8.97 22.11
C ASP A 141 -7.85 9.17 23.45
N GLN A 142 -7.15 9.67 24.47
CA GLN A 142 -7.73 9.99 25.77
C GLN A 142 -8.83 11.05 25.67
N THR A 143 -8.58 12.11 24.90
CA THR A 143 -9.53 13.22 24.70
C THR A 143 -10.85 12.73 24.11
N TRP A 144 -10.79 11.77 23.19
CA TRP A 144 -11.96 11.24 22.48
C TRP A 144 -12.49 9.91 23.02
N GLY A 145 -11.95 9.41 24.14
CA GLY A 145 -12.35 8.12 24.71
C GLY A 145 -12.09 6.92 23.79
N ILE A 146 -11.08 7.01 22.94
CA ILE A 146 -10.72 5.98 21.96
C ILE A 146 -9.87 4.91 22.65
N ASP A 147 -10.44 3.73 22.88
CA ASP A 147 -9.72 2.55 23.40
C ASP A 147 -9.09 1.69 22.27
N THR A 148 -8.90 2.28 21.09
CA THR A 148 -8.35 1.52 19.96
C THR A 148 -6.87 1.28 20.17
N ASN A 149 -6.49 0.02 20.33
CA ASN A 149 -5.13 -0.37 20.67
C ASN A 149 -4.19 -0.35 19.44
N LEU A 150 -4.19 0.70 18.61
CA LEU A 150 -3.29 0.79 17.46
C LEU A 150 -1.82 0.95 17.87
N LEU A 151 -1.59 1.63 19.00
CA LEU A 151 -0.26 1.82 19.57
C LEU A 151 0.48 0.51 19.87
N ARG A 152 -0.20 -0.59 20.22
CA ARG A 152 0.48 -1.89 20.42
C ARG A 152 1.12 -2.43 19.15
N TYR A 153 0.70 -1.97 17.97
CA TYR A 153 1.26 -2.35 16.67
C TYR A 153 2.36 -1.40 16.20
N GLN A 154 2.60 -0.30 16.93
CA GLN A 154 3.80 0.51 16.75
C GLN A 154 4.95 -0.05 17.57
N LEU A 155 6.15 -0.01 17.00
CA LEU A 155 7.38 -0.07 17.80
C LEU A 155 7.29 1.06 18.84
N GLY A 156 7.65 0.78 20.08
CA GLY A 156 7.42 1.71 21.19
C GLY A 156 8.20 3.03 21.04
N ALA A 157 7.91 3.95 21.94
CA ALA A 157 8.58 5.25 22.04
C ALA A 157 9.68 5.31 23.11
N ASN A 158 10.01 4.19 23.78
CA ASN A 158 10.98 4.21 24.87
C ASN A 158 12.39 4.34 24.28
N ALA A 159 13.14 5.36 24.73
CA ALA A 159 14.42 5.86 24.20
C ALA A 159 15.58 4.85 23.95
N ARG A 160 15.38 3.55 24.16
CA ARG A 160 16.19 2.47 23.55
C ARG A 160 15.84 2.22 22.06
N GLU A 161 14.77 2.81 21.55
CA GLU A 161 14.21 2.54 20.22
C GLU A 161 14.84 3.30 19.05
N LYS A 162 15.74 4.26 19.31
CA LYS A 162 16.65 4.78 18.27
C LYS A 162 17.52 3.66 17.67
N GLN A 163 17.82 2.63 18.47
CA GLN A 163 18.49 1.39 18.02
C GLN A 163 17.53 0.43 17.31
N ILE A 164 16.21 0.54 17.54
CA ILE A 164 15.17 -0.24 16.88
C ILE A 164 14.80 0.35 15.52
N PHE A 165 14.89 1.67 15.32
CA PHE A 165 14.80 2.29 13.98
C PHE A 165 15.98 1.89 13.08
N LEU A 166 17.20 1.78 13.61
CA LEU A 166 18.31 1.15 12.89
C LEU A 166 18.03 -0.34 12.57
N LYS A 167 17.30 -1.05 13.45
CA LYS A 167 16.84 -2.42 13.19
C LYS A 167 15.64 -2.48 12.23
N SER A 168 14.82 -1.44 12.11
CA SER A 168 13.76 -1.38 11.10
C SER A 168 14.37 -1.16 9.72
N LYS A 169 15.45 -0.38 9.60
CA LYS A 169 16.27 -0.31 8.36
C LYS A 169 16.84 -1.68 7.97
N ALA A 170 17.34 -2.46 8.93
CA ALA A 170 17.77 -3.84 8.71
C ALA A 170 16.60 -4.81 8.35
N LYS A 171 15.35 -4.40 8.54
CA LYS A 171 14.16 -5.20 8.20
C LYS A 171 13.45 -4.73 6.94
N PHE A 172 13.56 -3.45 6.60
CA PHE A 172 13.43 -3.01 5.22
C PHE A 172 14.44 -3.77 4.37
N LYS A 173 15.68 -3.94 4.82
CA LYS A 173 16.63 -4.88 4.20
C LYS A 173 16.09 -6.30 4.10
N SER A 174 15.41 -6.85 5.11
CA SER A 174 14.78 -8.18 4.98
C SER A 174 13.60 -8.22 4.00
N LEU A 175 12.93 -7.10 3.77
CA LEU A 175 11.89 -6.97 2.75
C LEU A 175 12.51 -6.84 1.36
N GLU A 176 13.59 -6.06 1.24
CA GLU A 176 14.46 -5.95 0.06
C GLU A 176 15.02 -7.34 -0.31
N GLU A 177 15.57 -8.09 0.65
CA GLU A 177 16.07 -9.46 0.46
C GLU A 177 14.95 -10.42 0.01
N GLN A 178 13.74 -10.30 0.57
CA GLN A 178 12.59 -11.09 0.11
C GLN A 178 12.17 -10.73 -1.33
N PHE A 179 12.29 -9.46 -1.71
CA PHE A 179 11.99 -8.97 -3.05
C PHE A 179 13.05 -9.38 -4.06
N GLU A 180 14.33 -9.33 -3.69
CA GLU A 180 15.48 -9.77 -4.51
C GLU A 180 15.42 -11.27 -4.85
N CYS A 181 14.84 -12.09 -3.97
CA CYS A 181 14.63 -13.52 -4.22
C CYS A 181 13.51 -13.82 -5.23
N VAL A 182 12.78 -12.81 -5.73
CA VAL A 182 11.71 -13.02 -6.69
C VAL A 182 12.22 -12.93 -8.12
N GLU A 183 12.15 -14.05 -8.84
CA GLU A 183 12.48 -14.10 -10.27
C GLU A 183 11.62 -13.10 -11.06
N ASN A 184 12.28 -12.27 -11.88
CA ASN A 184 11.68 -11.16 -12.63
C ASN A 184 11.04 -10.07 -11.74
N GLY A 185 11.42 -9.96 -10.47
CA GLY A 185 11.06 -8.85 -9.59
C GLY A 185 12.01 -7.66 -9.75
N GLN A 186 11.47 -6.45 -9.81
CA GLN A 186 12.20 -5.19 -9.72
C GLN A 186 11.68 -4.39 -8.53
N MET A 187 12.58 -4.03 -7.62
CA MET A 187 12.29 -3.09 -6.55
C MET A 187 12.43 -1.66 -7.06
N HIS A 188 11.53 -0.78 -6.62
CA HIS A 188 11.62 0.66 -6.85
C HIS A 188 11.97 1.41 -5.58
N ASP A 189 12.45 2.64 -5.74
CA ASP A 189 12.75 3.53 -4.61
C ASP A 189 11.52 3.74 -3.73
N MET A 190 11.77 3.79 -2.42
CA MET A 190 10.71 4.02 -1.43
C MET A 190 10.23 5.46 -1.50
N ILE A 191 8.91 5.64 -1.41
CA ILE A 191 8.31 6.97 -1.29
C ILE A 191 7.89 7.19 0.17
N VAL A 192 8.28 8.32 0.75
CA VAL A 192 7.96 8.66 2.14
C VAL A 192 7.10 9.92 2.17
N VAL A 193 5.94 9.83 2.82
CA VAL A 193 5.00 10.95 3.00
C VAL A 193 4.74 11.17 4.48
N GLU A 194 4.99 12.39 4.96
CA GLU A 194 4.67 12.79 6.34
C GLU A 194 3.50 13.78 6.37
N VAL A 195 2.51 13.46 7.21
CA VAL A 195 1.32 14.29 7.48
C VAL A 195 1.32 14.76 8.93
N ARG A 196 0.62 15.86 9.23
CA ARG A 196 0.70 16.50 10.55
C ARG A 196 -0.55 16.29 11.39
N LYS A 197 -1.72 16.18 10.78
CA LYS A 197 -3.00 16.02 11.48
C LYS A 197 -3.51 14.58 11.47
N PRO A 198 -4.12 14.10 12.58
CA PRO A 198 -4.33 14.83 13.83
C PRO A 198 -3.04 14.92 14.68
N TYR A 199 -2.05 14.09 14.35
CA TYR A 199 -0.72 14.06 14.94
C TYR A 199 0.29 13.58 13.89
N LYS A 200 1.57 13.88 14.13
CA LYS A 200 2.62 13.61 13.15
C LYS A 200 2.71 12.11 12.82
N THR A 201 2.48 11.78 11.56
CA THR A 201 2.42 10.39 11.06
C THR A 201 3.22 10.28 9.77
N ARG A 202 3.99 9.21 9.63
CA ARG A 202 4.75 8.87 8.43
C ARG A 202 4.15 7.65 7.75
N TYR A 203 4.06 7.73 6.43
CA TYR A 203 3.74 6.64 5.54
C TYR A 203 4.94 6.36 4.65
N THR A 204 5.44 5.12 4.69
CA THR A 204 6.48 4.63 3.78
C THR A 204 5.84 3.67 2.80
N PHE A 205 5.97 3.95 1.51
CA PHE A 205 5.50 3.12 0.40
C PHE A 205 6.68 2.35 -0.19
N CYS A 206 6.60 1.02 -0.19
CA CYS A 206 7.59 0.11 -0.77
C CYS A 206 6.96 -0.63 -1.95
N PHE A 207 7.75 -0.90 -3.00
CA PHE A 207 7.25 -1.43 -4.26
C PHE A 207 8.08 -2.59 -4.76
N LEU A 208 7.39 -3.67 -5.16
CA LEU A 208 7.95 -4.77 -5.95
C LEU A 208 7.14 -4.92 -7.22
N GLU A 209 7.74 -4.60 -8.36
CA GLU A 209 7.13 -4.72 -9.69
C GLU A 209 7.60 -6.01 -10.38
N ARG A 210 6.73 -6.63 -11.17
CA ARG A 210 7.09 -7.73 -12.06
C ARG A 210 7.57 -7.15 -13.39
N VAL A 211 8.83 -7.40 -13.73
CA VAL A 211 9.37 -7.08 -15.05
C VAL A 211 8.91 -8.18 -16.01
N LYS A 212 8.35 -7.77 -17.15
CA LYS A 212 7.91 -8.65 -18.23
C LYS A 212 8.89 -8.58 -19.40
#